data_AF-A0A944GH04-F1
#
_entry.id   AF-A0A944GH04-F1
#
_cell.length_a   1.000
_cell.length_b   1.000
_cell.length_c   1.000
_cell.angle_alpha   90.00
_cell.angle_beta   90.00
_cell.angle_gamma   90.00
#
_symmetry.space_group_name_H-M   'P 1'
#
loop_
_entity.id
_entity.type
_entity.pdbx_description
1 polymer ?
#
loop_
_entity_poly.entity_id
_entity_poly.type
_entity_poly.pdbx_seq_one_letter_code
_entity_poly.pdbx_strand_id
1 'polypeptide(L)'
;MQNSKVEICGVDTSKLTVLKEKEKIELLKAMHNGDKTARDKLINGNLRLVLSVIQRFTNRGENLDDLFQVGCIGLIKAIDNFEISLNLRFSTSAVPMIIGEVRRY
;
A
#
# COMPACT_ATOMS: atom_id res chain seq x y z
N MET A 1 0.79 -16.18 23.36
CA MET A 1 0.49 -16.13 21.91
C MET A 1 1.80 -15.80 21.21
N GLN A 2 2.37 -16.76 20.49
CA GLN A 2 3.64 -16.55 19.76
C GLN A 2 3.39 -15.51 18.65
N ASN A 3 4.14 -14.40 18.68
CA ASN A 3 4.27 -13.52 17.51
C ASN A 3 5.08 -14.29 16.46
N SER A 4 4.41 -15.15 15.69
CA SER A 4 4.99 -15.76 14.51
C SER A 4 5.38 -14.61 13.58
N LYS A 5 6.67 -14.45 13.32
CA LYS A 5 7.19 -13.49 12.34
C LYS A 5 6.58 -13.86 11.00
N VAL A 6 5.56 -13.11 10.55
CA VAL A 6 4.93 -13.34 9.25
C VAL A 6 5.78 -12.59 8.24
N GLU A 7 6.62 -13.33 7.52
CA GLU A 7 7.32 -12.83 6.34
C GLU A 7 6.40 -13.00 5.13
N ILE A 8 6.25 -11.94 4.34
CA ILE A 8 5.51 -11.94 3.07
C ILE A 8 6.45 -11.37 2.03
N CYS A 9 6.72 -12.12 0.97
CA CYS A 9 7.72 -11.76 -0.06
C CYS A 9 9.10 -11.42 0.54
N GLY A 10 9.51 -12.12 1.60
CA GLY A 10 10.76 -11.84 2.33
C GLY A 10 10.75 -10.55 3.16
N VAL A 11 9.61 -9.88 3.30
CA VAL A 11 9.45 -8.67 4.10
C VAL A 11 8.87 -9.00 5.47
N ASP A 12 9.56 -8.57 6.52
CA ASP A 12 9.07 -8.68 7.90
C ASP A 12 7.92 -7.70 8.12
N THR A 13 6.70 -8.22 8.11
CA THR A 13 5.47 -7.42 8.22
C THR A 13 5.36 -6.65 9.54
N SER A 14 6.04 -7.10 10.60
CA SER A 14 6.03 -6.44 11.91
C SER A 14 6.83 -5.12 11.92
N LYS A 15 7.75 -4.95 10.96
CA LYS A 15 8.65 -3.79 10.85
C LYS A 15 8.22 -2.77 9.82
N LEU A 16 7.09 -2.98 9.15
CA LEU A 16 6.62 -2.08 8.12
C LEU A 16 6.30 -0.68 8.69
N THR A 17 6.86 0.34 8.05
CA THR A 17 6.66 1.73 8.41
C THR A 17 5.20 2.16 8.20
N VAL A 18 4.73 3.07 9.07
CA VAL A 18 3.44 3.75 8.90
C VAL A 18 3.69 5.23 8.83
N LEU A 19 3.35 5.83 7.69
CA LEU A 19 3.42 7.29 7.53
C LEU A 19 2.17 7.95 8.12
N LYS A 20 2.40 9.06 8.83
CA LYS A 20 1.31 9.96 9.23
C LYS A 20 0.72 10.66 8.00
N GLU A 21 -0.51 11.14 8.12
CA GLU A 21 -1.18 11.83 7.01
C GLU A 21 -0.37 13.02 6.48
N LYS A 22 0.21 13.81 7.40
CA LYS A 22 1.05 14.96 7.04
C LYS A 22 2.27 14.55 6.20
N GLU A 23 2.98 13.50 6.59
CA GLU A 23 4.16 12.99 5.89
C GLU A 23 3.80 12.49 4.49
N LYS A 24 2.65 11.81 4.35
CA LYS A 24 2.16 11.38 3.03
C LYS A 24 1.90 12.57 2.12
N ILE A 25 1.26 13.62 2.62
CA ILE A 25 0.98 14.83 1.83
C ILE A 25 2.29 15.51 1.39
N GLU A 26 3.28 15.60 2.28
CA GLU A 26 4.59 16.18 1.94
C GLU A 26 5.31 15.37 0.85
N LEU A 27 5.31 14.04 0.97
CA LEU A 27 5.90 13.16 -0.04
C LEU A 27 5.13 13.20 -1.37
N LEU A 28 3.80 13.26 -1.34
CA LEU A 28 2.99 13.40 -2.55
C LEU A 28 3.30 14.71 -3.28
N LYS A 29 3.46 15.82 -2.55
CA LYS A 29 3.89 17.10 -3.14
C LYS A 29 5.29 17.00 -3.76
N ALA A 30 6.23 16.38 -3.04
CA ALA A 30 7.59 16.18 -3.54
C ALA A 30 7.62 15.32 -4.82
N MET A 31 6.83 14.23 -4.84
CA MET A 31 6.68 13.36 -6.00
C MET A 31 6.13 14.11 -7.21
N HIS A 32 5.08 14.92 -7.03
CA HIS A 32 4.51 15.78 -8.08
C HIS A 32 5.51 16.82 -8.59
N ASN A 33 6.47 17.23 -7.77
CA ASN A 33 7.58 18.11 -8.16
C ASN A 33 8.77 17.35 -8.78
N GLY A 34 8.65 16.04 -9.04
CA GLY A 34 9.66 15.23 -9.72
C GLY A 34 10.62 14.45 -8.81
N ASP A 35 10.42 14.46 -7.49
CA ASP A 35 11.25 13.65 -6.57
C ASP A 35 10.88 12.17 -6.66
N LYS A 36 11.72 11.41 -7.37
CA LYS A 36 11.55 9.96 -7.52
C LYS A 36 11.68 9.20 -6.20
N THR A 37 12.45 9.71 -5.24
CA THR A 37 12.63 9.06 -3.93
C THR A 37 11.39 9.18 -3.06
N ALA A 38 10.57 10.22 -3.28
CA ALA A 38 9.33 10.41 -2.55
C ALA A 38 8.31 9.31 -2.86
N ARG A 39 8.28 8.84 -4.12
CA ARG A 39 7.44 7.72 -4.55
C ARG A 39 7.79 6.44 -3.80
N ASP A 40 9.07 6.10 -3.72
CA ASP A 40 9.52 4.89 -3.03
C ASP A 40 9.20 4.95 -1.53
N LYS A 41 9.36 6.12 -0.90
CA LYS A 41 8.95 6.34 0.50
C LYS A 41 7.44 6.17 0.70
N LEU A 42 6.63 6.68 -0.23
CA LEU A 42 5.17 6.50 -0.19
C LEU A 42 4.78 5.03 -0.30
N ILE A 43 5.39 4.28 -1.21
CA ILE A 43 5.12 2.84 -1.38
C ILE A 43 5.46 2.11 -0.08
N ASN A 44 6.70 2.22 0.38
CA ASN A 44 7.18 1.52 1.58
C ASN A 44 6.39 1.90 2.84
N GLY A 45 6.04 3.17 2.98
CA GLY A 45 5.28 3.70 4.11
C GLY A 45 3.79 3.35 4.13
N ASN A 46 3.28 2.72 3.07
CA ASN A 46 1.88 2.29 2.96
C ASN A 46 1.71 0.77 2.73
N LEU A 47 2.77 -0.04 2.81
CA LEU A 47 2.67 -1.51 2.67
C LEU A 47 1.74 -2.15 3.72
N ARG A 48 1.64 -1.58 4.93
CA ARG A 48 0.68 -2.06 5.94
C ARG A 48 -0.78 -1.90 5.51
N LEU A 49 -1.07 -0.89 4.69
CA LEU A 49 -2.41 -0.72 4.12
C LEU A 49 -2.73 -1.90 3.20
N VAL A 50 -1.79 -2.28 2.32
CA VAL A 50 -1.94 -3.43 1.44
C VAL A 50 -2.22 -4.69 2.26
N LEU A 51 -1.39 -4.97 3.27
CA LEU A 51 -1.57 -6.12 4.16
C LEU A 51 -2.98 -6.15 4.79
N SER A 52 -3.47 -5.01 5.28
CA SER A 52 -4.80 -4.92 5.89
C SER A 52 -5.96 -5.17 4.92
N VAL A 53 -5.74 -4.89 3.63
CA VAL A 53 -6.75 -5.09 2.58
C VAL A 53 -6.76 -6.55 2.14
N ILE A 54 -5.60 -7.14 1.84
CA ILE A 54 -5.49 -8.49 1.28
C ILE A 54 -5.91 -9.58 2.29
N GLN A 55 -5.81 -9.31 3.59
CA GLN A 55 -6.26 -10.24 4.64
C GLN A 55 -7.71 -10.68 4.45
N ARG A 56 -8.55 -9.83 3.84
CA ARG A 56 -9.96 -10.11 3.52
C ARG A 56 -10.15 -11.13 2.39
N PHE A 57 -9.08 -11.47 1.67
CA PHE A 57 -9.08 -12.33 0.48
C PHE A 57 -8.38 -13.68 0.71
N THR A 58 -7.82 -13.90 1.91
CA THR A 58 -7.07 -15.12 2.27
C THR A 58 -7.89 -16.41 2.18
N ASN A 59 -9.22 -16.34 2.33
CA ASN A 59 -10.11 -17.50 2.24
C ASN A 59 -10.35 -18.00 0.80
N ARG A 60 -9.70 -17.42 -0.21
CA ARG A 60 -9.86 -17.82 -1.61
C ARG A 60 -8.97 -18.99 -2.03
N GLY A 61 -8.02 -19.41 -1.18
CA GLY A 61 -7.03 -20.43 -1.52
C GLY A 61 -5.82 -19.90 -2.29
N GLU A 62 -5.77 -18.59 -2.54
CA GLU A 62 -4.63 -17.91 -3.18
C GLU A 62 -3.43 -17.78 -2.25
N ASN A 63 -2.23 -17.76 -2.84
CA ASN A 63 -1.00 -17.51 -2.10
C ASN A 63 -0.98 -16.06 -1.58
N LEU A 64 -0.68 -15.89 -0.27
CA LEU A 64 -0.62 -14.58 0.37
C LEU A 64 0.45 -13.67 -0.23
N ASP A 65 1.58 -14.22 -0.69
CA ASP A 65 2.63 -13.46 -1.37
C ASP A 65 2.14 -12.88 -2.70
N ASP A 66 1.38 -13.65 -3.46
CA ASP A 66 0.82 -13.20 -4.73
C ASP A 66 -0.24 -12.12 -4.51
N LEU A 67 -1.15 -12.33 -3.54
CA LEU A 67 -2.13 -11.32 -3.14
C LEU A 67 -1.45 -10.02 -2.71
N PHE A 68 -0.34 -10.12 -1.98
CA PHE A 68 0.42 -8.96 -1.53
C PHE A 68 1.08 -8.22 -2.69
N GLN A 69 1.71 -8.93 -3.63
CA GLN A 69 2.31 -8.32 -4.82
C GLN A 69 1.27 -7.63 -5.68
N VAL A 70 0.13 -8.28 -5.95
CA VAL A 70 -0.99 -7.69 -6.69
C VAL A 70 -1.57 -6.49 -5.95
N GLY A 71 -1.70 -6.58 -4.62
CA GLY A 71 -2.12 -5.46 -3.81
C GLY A 71 -1.14 -4.28 -3.86
N CYS A 72 0.17 -4.54 -3.94
CA CYS A 72 1.19 -3.51 -4.14
C CYS A 72 1.05 -2.82 -5.50
N ILE A 73 0.67 -3.54 -6.57
CA ILE A 73 0.35 -2.93 -7.87
C ILE A 73 -0.80 -1.92 -7.73
N GLY A 74 -1.85 -2.29 -6.99
CA GLY A 74 -2.95 -1.37 -6.70
C GLY A 74 -2.53 -0.15 -5.88
N LEU A 75 -1.66 -0.33 -4.88
CA LEU A 75 -1.09 0.79 -4.12
C LEU A 75 -0.30 1.74 -5.02
N ILE A 76 0.56 1.19 -5.90
CA ILE A 76 1.37 1.96 -6.83
C ILE A 76 0.49 2.80 -7.75
N LYS A 77 -0.53 2.19 -8.38
CA LYS A 77 -1.48 2.90 -9.24
C LYS A 77 -2.20 4.02 -8.47
N ALA A 78 -2.58 3.77 -7.21
CA ALA A 78 -3.22 4.79 -6.39
C ALA A 78 -2.28 5.96 -6.06
N ILE A 79 -0.99 5.70 -5.81
CA ILE A 79 0.02 6.76 -5.60
C ILE A 79 0.18 7.59 -6.87
N ASP A 80 0.38 6.93 -8.00
CA ASP A 80 0.68 7.59 -9.28
C ASP A 80 -0.48 8.47 -9.77
N ASN A 81 -1.72 8.19 -9.34
CA ASN A 81 -2.93 8.92 -9.73
C ASN A 81 -3.54 9.76 -8.60
N PHE A 82 -2.84 9.95 -7.47
CA PHE A 82 -3.42 10.66 -6.33
C PHE A 82 -3.37 12.18 -6.50
N GLU A 83 -4.55 12.78 -6.52
CA GLU A 83 -4.76 14.22 -6.59
C GLU A 83 -4.95 14.84 -5.19
N ILE A 84 -3.96 15.62 -4.74
CA ILE A 84 -4.00 16.30 -3.42
C ILE A 84 -5.11 17.35 -3.36
N SER A 85 -5.47 17.94 -4.50
CA SER A 85 -6.49 18.98 -4.63
C SER A 85 -7.90 18.50 -4.25
N LEU A 86 -8.16 17.18 -4.28
CA LEU A 86 -9.46 16.60 -3.94
C LEU A 86 -9.79 16.62 -2.44
N ASN A 87 -8.83 16.99 -1.58
CA ASN A 87 -9.00 17.05 -0.12
C ASN A 87 -9.52 15.74 0.51
N LEU A 88 -9.15 14.61 -0.09
CA LEU A 88 -9.47 13.27 0.41
C LEU A 88 -8.27 12.67 1.16
N ARG A 89 -8.53 11.75 2.08
CA ARG A 89 -7.46 10.93 2.66
C ARG A 89 -6.90 9.99 1.59
N PHE A 90 -5.59 9.76 1.61
CA PHE A 90 -4.95 8.85 0.65
C PHE A 90 -5.60 7.45 0.62
N SER A 91 -5.96 6.91 1.78
CA SER A 91 -6.61 5.60 1.89
C SER A 91 -7.93 5.50 1.15
N THR A 92 -8.65 6.62 0.98
CA THR A 92 -9.93 6.67 0.26
C THR A 92 -9.75 6.28 -1.20
N SER A 93 -8.66 6.71 -1.84
CA SER A 93 -8.33 6.36 -3.22
C SER A 93 -7.61 5.01 -3.32
N ALA A 94 -6.72 4.71 -2.36
CA ALA A 94 -5.89 3.51 -2.41
C ALA A 94 -6.66 2.21 -2.18
N VAL A 95 -7.57 2.16 -1.20
CA VAL A 95 -8.28 0.91 -0.86
C VAL A 95 -9.10 0.36 -2.03
N PRO A 96 -9.93 1.15 -2.75
CA PRO A 96 -10.66 0.65 -3.92
C PRO A 96 -9.74 0.13 -5.02
N MET A 97 -8.59 0.78 -5.25
CA MET A 97 -7.63 0.36 -6.27
C MET A 97 -6.98 -0.99 -5.90
N ILE A 98 -6.52 -1.14 -4.65
CA ILE A 98 -5.95 -2.40 -4.14
C ILE A 98 -6.98 -3.53 -4.24
N ILE A 99 -8.22 -3.30 -3.79
CA ILE A 99 -9.31 -4.28 -3.90
C ILE A 99 -9.58 -4.65 -5.36
N GLY A 100 -9.57 -3.66 -6.26
CA GLY A 100 -9.82 -3.86 -7.68
C GLY A 100 -8.80 -4.79 -8.33
N GLU A 101 -7.51 -4.58 -8.06
CA GLU A 101 -6.44 -5.46 -8.56
C GLU A 101 -6.55 -6.86 -7.98
N VAL A 102 -6.72 -6.99 -6.65
CA VAL A 102 -6.83 -8.28 -5.96
C VAL A 102 -8.08 -9.08 -6.36
N ARG A 103 -9.15 -8.42 -6.80
CA ARG A 103 -10.35 -9.11 -7.29
C ARG A 103 -10.23 -9.63 -8.72
N ARG A 104 -9.35 -9.03 -9.53
CA ARG A 104 -9.15 -9.36 -10.94
C ARG A 104 -8.07 -10.42 -11.14
N TYR A 105 -7.11 -10.46 -10.22
CA TYR A 105 -6.25 -11.61 -9.98
C TYR A 105 -7.11 -12.79 -9.51
#